data_AF-A0A920W1G2-F1
#
_entry.id   AF-A0A920W1G2-F1
#
_cell.length_a   1.000
_cell.length_b   1.000
_cell.length_c   1.000
_cell.angle_alpha   90.00
_cell.angle_beta   90.00
_cell.angle_gamma   90.00
#
_symmetry.space_group_name_H-M   'P 1'
#
loop_
_entity.id
_entity.type
_entity.pdbx_description
1 polymer ?
#
loop_
_entity_poly.entity_id
_entity_poly.type
_entity_poly.pdbx_seq_one_letter_code
_entity_poly.pdbx_strand_id
1 'polypeptide(L)' 'MDNQYYRWIILRQRGTKTHPGLNVKRAGDDTLFSTADGIVKFIQKGEKKKNCQRLPMNNQNSYLSLYNPT' A
#
# COMPACT_ATOMS: atom_id res chain seq x y z
N MET A 1 3.45 15.06 -17.29
CA MET A 1 4.65 14.26 -17.57
C MET A 1 4.96 13.54 -16.26
N ASP A 2 4.49 12.30 -16.24
CA ASP A 2 4.68 11.22 -15.28
C ASP A 2 4.42 11.54 -13.80
N ASN A 3 3.16 11.29 -13.39
CA ASN A 3 2.80 11.08 -11.99
C ASN A 3 3.72 10.02 -11.38
N GLN A 4 4.83 10.47 -10.81
CA GLN A 4 5.83 9.66 -10.17
C GLN A 4 5.32 9.34 -8.76
N TYR A 5 4.90 8.10 -8.54
CA TYR A 5 4.36 7.69 -7.24
C TYR A 5 4.89 6.33 -6.78
N TYR A 6 5.41 6.35 -5.55
CA TYR A 6 5.53 5.30 -4.54
C TYR A 6 6.22 3.97 -4.91
N ARG A 7 7.49 3.86 -4.50
CA ARG A 7 8.40 2.74 -4.82
C ARG A 7 8.56 1.76 -3.68
N TRP A 8 7.49 1.44 -2.98
CA TRP A 8 7.57 0.43 -1.93
C TRP A 8 7.07 -0.90 -2.44
N ILE A 9 8.04 -1.78 -2.66
CA ILE A 9 7.83 -3.20 -2.88
C ILE A 9 7.28 -3.76 -1.56
N ILE A 10 6.07 -4.31 -1.63
CA ILE A 10 5.39 -4.89 -0.47
C ILE A 10 5.82 -6.36 -0.33
N LEU A 11 5.77 -7.09 -1.44
CA LEU A 11 5.99 -8.53 -1.45
C LEU A 11 6.51 -8.95 -2.82
N ARG A 12 7.64 -9.65 -2.83
CA ARG A 12 8.08 -10.45 -3.98
C ARG A 12 7.54 -11.87 -3.79
N GLN A 13 6.81 -12.38 -4.76
CA GLN A 13 6.25 -13.73 -4.70
C GLN A 13 6.57 -14.50 -5.98
N ARG A 14 6.65 -15.84 -5.88
CA ARG A 14 6.66 -16.72 -7.04
C ARG A 14 5.24 -17.23 -7.25
N GLY A 15 4.61 -16.82 -8.35
CA GLY A 15 3.18 -17.07 -8.61
C GLY A 15 2.26 -16.19 -7.75
N THR A 16 0.95 -16.25 -8.00
CA THR A 16 -0.05 -15.39 -7.34
C THR A 16 -0.60 -16.02 -6.06
N LYS A 17 0.23 -16.07 -5.00
CA LYS A 17 -0.22 -16.51 -3.66
C LYS A 17 -1.09 -15.46 -2.97
N THR A 18 -0.74 -14.20 -3.20
CA THR A 18 -1.48 -13.04 -2.70
C THR A 18 -1.95 -12.21 -3.88
N HIS A 19 -3.25 -11.91 -3.91
CA HIS A 19 -3.84 -11.09 -4.94
C HIS A 19 -3.72 -9.59 -4.58
N PRO A 20 -3.49 -8.72 -5.58
CA PRO A 20 -3.53 -7.28 -5.36
C PRO A 20 -4.96 -6.86 -4.98
N GLY A 21 -5.06 -6.01 -3.96
CA GLY A 21 -6.27 -5.32 -3.55
C GLY A 21 -6.21 -3.82 -3.86
N LEU A 22 -6.96 -3.02 -3.12
CA LEU A 22 -7.02 -1.57 -3.34
C LEU A 22 -5.62 -0.92 -3.12
N ASN A 23 -5.24 0.01 -4.02
CA ASN A 23 -3.97 0.75 -3.98
C ASN A 23 -2.69 -0.12 -4.04
N VAL A 24 -2.82 -1.34 -4.57
CA VAL A 24 -1.73 -2.29 -4.78
C VAL A 24 -1.80 -2.80 -6.22
N LYS A 25 -0.65 -2.85 -6.90
CA LYS A 25 -0.50 -3.37 -8.25
C LYS A 25 0.51 -4.51 -8.28
N ARG A 26 0.42 -5.33 -9.32
CA ARG A 26 1.30 -6.47 -9.58
C ARG A 26 2.20 -6.16 -10.76
N ALA A 27 3.50 -6.37 -10.60
CA ALA A 27 4.51 -6.28 -11.66
C ALA A 27 4.57 -7.58 -12.49
N GLY A 28 5.30 -7.57 -13.61
CA GLY A 28 5.44 -8.74 -14.48
C GLY A 28 6.11 -9.94 -13.82
N ASP A 29 6.95 -9.71 -12.81
CA ASP A 29 7.60 -10.74 -11.98
C ASP A 29 6.74 -11.15 -10.76
N ASP A 30 5.43 -10.90 -10.81
CA ASP A 30 4.44 -11.11 -9.73
C ASP A 30 4.68 -10.28 -8.45
N THR A 31 5.65 -9.35 -8.44
CA THR A 31 5.90 -8.48 -7.28
C THR A 31 4.73 -7.54 -7.04
N LEU A 32 4.26 -7.47 -5.79
CA LEU A 32 3.25 -6.50 -5.36
C LEU A 32 3.93 -5.21 -4.90
N PHE A 33 3.47 -4.09 -5.44
CA PHE A 33 3.92 -2.74 -5.08
C PHE A 33 2.71 -1.84 -4.85
N SER A 34 2.91 -0.77 -4.08
CA SER A 34 1.82 0.17 -3.83
C SER A 34 1.81 1.36 -4.77
N THR A 35 0.61 1.88 -5.02
CA THR A 35 0.39 3.07 -5.85
C THR A 35 0.08 4.34 -5.06
N ALA A 36 -0.03 4.27 -3.73
CA ALA A 36 -0.40 5.41 -2.87
C ALA A 36 0.28 5.29 -1.50
N ASP A 37 0.47 6.39 -0.78
CA ASP A 37 0.96 6.36 0.61
C ASP A 37 -0.04 5.72 1.58
N GLY A 38 0.49 5.08 2.63
CA GLY A 38 -0.34 4.53 3.71
C GLY A 38 0.07 3.15 4.23
N ILE A 39 -0.81 2.54 5.02
CA ILE A 39 -0.55 1.30 5.76
C ILE A 39 -1.05 0.09 4.96
N VAL A 40 -0.19 -0.91 4.80
CA VAL A 40 -0.55 -2.16 4.09
C VAL A 40 -1.28 -3.12 5.04
N LYS A 41 -2.44 -3.62 4.62
CA LYS A 41 -3.23 -4.62 5.33
C LYS A 41 -3.46 -5.85 4.45
N PHE A 42 -3.12 -7.02 4.99
CA PHE A 42 -3.45 -8.30 4.39
C PHE A 42 -4.81 -8.77 4.92
N ILE A 43 -5.73 -9.10 4.03
CA ILE A 43 -7.06 -9.61 4.35
C ILE A 43 -7.26 -10.97 3.69
N GLN A 44 -7.99 -11.88 4.34
CA GLN A 44 -8.43 -13.12 3.72
C GLN A 44 -9.85 -12.95 3.20
N LYS A 45 -10.08 -13.24 1.92
CA LYS A 45 -11.41 -13.22 1.31
C LYS A 45 -11.82 -14.65 1.00
N GLY A 46 -12.52 -15.29 1.94
CA GLY A 46 -12.91 -16.70 1.89
C GLY A 46 -11.83 -17.68 2.36
N GLU A 47 -12.07 -18.99 2.23
CA GLU A 47 -11.26 -20.04 2.87
C GLU A 47 -9.80 -20.16 2.38
N LYS A 48 -9.46 -19.66 1.18
CA LYS A 48 -8.12 -19.87 0.58
C LYS A 48 -7.45 -18.65 -0.05
N LYS A 49 -8.14 -17.51 -0.22
CA LYS A 49 -7.60 -16.37 -0.99
C LYS A 49 -7.13 -15.25 -0.07
N LYS A 50 -5.84 -14.92 -0.16
CA LYS A 50 -5.20 -13.80 0.55
C LYS A 50 -5.13 -12.59 -0.39
N ASN A 51 -5.60 -11.44 0.07
CA ASN A 51 -5.53 -10.17 -0.65
C ASN A 51 -4.66 -9.18 0.14
N CYS A 52 -3.93 -8.34 -0.58
CA CYS A 52 -3.11 -7.27 0.00
C CYS A 52 -3.64 -5.92 -0.48
N GLN A 53 -4.11 -5.09 0.44
CA GLN A 53 -4.61 -3.74 0.12
C GLN A 53 -3.97 -2.70 1.02
N ARG A 54 -3.83 -1.47 0.52
CA ARG A 54 -3.31 -0.35 1.32
C ARG A 54 -4.43 0.60 1.72
N LEU A 55 -4.45 0.98 2.99
CA LEU A 55 -5.36 1.95 3.58
C LEU A 55 -4.67 3.32 3.66
N PRO A 56 -5.38 4.42 3.35
CA PRO A 56 -4.84 5.77 3.52
C PRO A 56 -4.55 6.02 5.00
N MET A 57 -3.40 6.63 5.31
CA MET A 57 -3.14 7.10 6.66
C MET A 57 -4.00 8.35 6.85
N ASN A 58 -5.01 8.28 7.72
CA ASN A 58 -5.78 9.47 8.08
C ASN A 58 -4.80 10.52 8.61
N ASN A 59 -4.93 11.72 8.07
CA ASN A 59 -3.99 12.82 8.18
C ASN A 59 -3.73 13.17 9.66
N GLN A 60 -2.63 12.69 10.24
CA GLN A 60 -2.16 13.15 11.55
C GLN A 60 -1.39 14.46 11.41
N ASN A 61 -2.03 15.49 10.86
CA ASN A 61 -1.50 16.86 10.92
C ASN A 61 -1.79 17.56 12.24
N SER A 62 -2.24 16.84 13.29
CA SER A 62 -2.54 17.42 14.60
C SER A 62 -1.30 17.73 15.48
N TYR A 63 -0.07 17.49 14.99
CA TYR A 63 1.17 17.73 15.76
C TYR A 63 1.98 18.95 15.30
N LEU A 64 1.63 19.57 14.17
CA LEU A 64 2.41 20.69 13.59
C LEU A 64 1.87 22.09 13.98
N SER A 65 0.75 22.18 14.71
CA SER A 65 0.23 23.47 15.23
C SER A 65 0.79 23.86 16.61
N LEU A 66 1.59 23.00 17.25
CA LEU A 66 2.14 23.23 18.58
C LEU A 66 3.56 23.82 18.57
N TYR A 67 4.10 24.16 17.38
CA TYR A 67 5.50 24.56 17.22
C TYR A 67 5.69 25.84 16.40
N ASN A 68 4.71 26.75 16.42
CA ASN A 68 4.90 28.12 15.94
C ASN A 68 4.99 29.07 17.15
N PRO A 69 6.18 29.32 17.73
CA PRO A 69 6.37 30.51 18.55
C PRO A 69 6.35 31.73 17.62
N THR A 70 5.54 32.74 17.97
CA THR A 70 5.54 34.06 17.33
C THR A 70 6.91 34.71 17.35
#